data_AF-A0A842WZM0-F1
#
_entry.id   AF-A0A842WZM0-F1
#
_cell.length_a   1.000
_cell.length_b   1.000
_cell.length_c   1.000
_cell.angle_alpha   90.00
_cell.angle_beta   90.00
_cell.angle_gamma   90.00
#
_symmetry.space_group_name_H-M   'P 1'
#
loop_
_entity.id
_entity.type
_entity.pdbx_description
1 polymer ?
#
loop_
_entity_poly.entity_id
_entity_poly.type
_entity_poly.pdbx_seq_one_letter_code
_entity_poly.pdbx_strand_id
1 'polypeptide(L)'
;MTDERSELEWHKKMAKSLFNRTWDLIDKGADRTRADNDDMIHSAHASRYHWGVIVESGEEGTGPVNLARGEWQISRVYALLELPKAAMYHANRSLEICEENGIGDFDLSFAYEALARAHSLIDRDADDFKKYFELAKKSAKQIEKEGNKKYLLSELDTI
;
A
#
# COMPACT_ATOMS: atom_id res chain seq x y z
N MET A 1 -31.21 -8.11 -14.62
CA MET A 1 -31.01 -8.01 -13.17
C MET A 1 -29.86 -8.94 -12.84
N THR A 2 -28.66 -8.40 -12.74
CA THR A 2 -27.52 -9.13 -12.19
C THR A 2 -27.83 -9.40 -10.71
N ASP A 3 -27.48 -10.60 -10.25
CA ASP A 3 -27.58 -10.95 -8.84
C ASP A 3 -26.55 -10.11 -8.08
N GLU A 4 -26.99 -9.28 -7.14
CA GLU A 4 -26.14 -8.38 -6.34
C GLU A 4 -24.96 -9.14 -5.70
N ARG A 5 -25.22 -10.38 -5.27
CA ARG A 5 -24.17 -11.25 -4.73
C ARG A 5 -23.10 -11.61 -5.76
N SER A 6 -23.50 -11.83 -7.01
CA SER A 6 -22.57 -12.10 -8.11
C SER A 6 -21.71 -10.87 -8.46
N GLU A 7 -22.25 -9.66 -8.28
CA GLU A 7 -21.49 -8.42 -8.49
C GLU A 7 -20.45 -8.21 -7.38
N LEU A 8 -20.80 -8.42 -6.11
CA LEU A 8 -19.85 -8.33 -4.99
C LEU A 8 -18.73 -9.38 -5.12
N GLU A 9 -19.04 -10.62 -5.48
CA GLU A 9 -17.99 -11.62 -5.73
C GLU A 9 -17.04 -11.22 -6.87
N TRP A 10 -17.57 -10.57 -7.92
CA TRP A 10 -16.75 -10.03 -8.99
C TRP A 10 -15.83 -8.90 -8.51
N HIS A 11 -16.35 -7.92 -7.76
CA HIS A 11 -15.54 -6.84 -7.19
C HIS A 11 -14.44 -7.39 -6.27
N LYS A 12 -14.74 -8.35 -5.40
CA LYS A 12 -13.75 -9.00 -4.51
C LYS A 12 -12.67 -9.73 -5.30
N LYS A 13 -13.06 -10.43 -6.38
CA LYS A 13 -12.12 -11.10 -7.29
C LYS A 13 -11.23 -10.10 -8.02
N MET A 14 -11.79 -9.00 -8.54
CA MET A 14 -11.03 -7.96 -9.23
C MET A 14 -10.06 -7.26 -8.29
N ALA A 15 -10.49 -6.90 -7.07
CA ALA A 15 -9.64 -6.28 -6.07
C ALA A 15 -8.37 -7.09 -5.81
N LYS A 16 -8.52 -8.40 -5.57
CA LYS A 16 -7.39 -9.34 -5.37
C LYS A 16 -6.54 -9.53 -6.63
N SER A 17 -7.18 -9.77 -7.77
CA SER A 17 -6.47 -10.04 -9.02
C SER A 17 -5.62 -8.86 -9.46
N LEU A 18 -6.14 -7.63 -9.32
CA LEU A 18 -5.44 -6.42 -9.70
C LEU A 18 -4.34 -6.07 -8.69
N PHE A 19 -4.55 -6.33 -7.40
CA PHE A 19 -3.50 -6.17 -6.38
C PHE A 19 -2.29 -7.04 -6.69
N ASN A 20 -2.52 -8.31 -7.05
CA ASN A 20 -1.46 -9.24 -7.41
C ASN A 20 -0.82 -8.88 -8.74
N ARG A 21 -1.61 -8.44 -9.75
CA ARG A 21 -1.07 -7.94 -11.01
C ARG A 21 -0.09 -6.78 -10.80
N THR A 22 -0.43 -5.84 -9.91
CA THR A 22 0.48 -4.74 -9.56
C THR A 22 1.80 -5.28 -9.02
N TRP A 23 1.79 -6.31 -8.17
CA TRP A 23 3.00 -6.96 -7.68
C TRP A 23 3.80 -7.65 -8.79
N ASP A 24 3.13 -8.40 -9.68
CA ASP A 24 3.80 -9.02 -10.82
C ASP A 24 4.54 -7.97 -11.68
N LEU A 25 4.00 -6.75 -11.79
CA LEU A 25 4.64 -5.63 -12.50
C LEU A 25 5.78 -5.00 -11.67
N ILE A 26 5.61 -4.85 -10.36
CA ILE A 26 6.67 -4.37 -9.46
C ILE A 26 7.88 -5.32 -9.52
N ASP A 27 7.65 -6.63 -9.55
CA ASP A 27 8.68 -7.66 -9.54
C ASP A 27 9.51 -7.71 -10.83
N LYS A 28 8.99 -7.16 -11.95
CA LYS A 28 9.78 -6.98 -13.19
C LYS A 28 10.95 -6.01 -13.03
N GLY A 29 10.98 -5.19 -11.98
CA GLY A 29 12.10 -4.27 -11.72
C GLY A 29 12.45 -3.38 -12.92
N ALA A 30 13.72 -3.39 -13.32
CA ALA A 30 14.25 -2.60 -14.42
C ALA A 30 13.76 -3.04 -15.82
N ASP A 31 13.17 -4.23 -15.94
CA ASP A 31 12.65 -4.76 -17.21
C ASP A 31 11.24 -4.21 -17.53
N ARG A 32 10.65 -3.39 -16.66
CA ARG A 32 9.37 -2.72 -16.93
C ARG A 32 9.48 -1.80 -18.13
N THR A 33 8.56 -1.98 -19.07
CA THR A 33 8.32 -1.03 -20.16
C THR A 33 7.47 0.15 -19.68
N ARG A 34 7.35 1.19 -20.51
CA ARG A 34 6.38 2.28 -20.26
C ARG A 34 4.95 1.76 -20.11
N ALA A 35 4.56 0.76 -20.92
CA ALA A 35 3.23 0.16 -20.83
C ALA A 35 3.04 -0.60 -19.51
N ASP A 36 4.09 -1.26 -19.00
CA ASP A 36 4.05 -1.89 -17.68
C ASP A 36 3.90 -0.86 -16.56
N ASN A 37 4.58 0.30 -16.66
CA ASN A 37 4.45 1.38 -15.68
C ASN A 37 3.04 1.98 -15.66
N ASP A 38 2.46 2.24 -16.85
CA ASP A 38 1.09 2.75 -16.97
C ASP A 38 0.08 1.73 -16.40
N ASP A 39 0.25 0.44 -16.71
CA ASP A 39 -0.59 -0.63 -16.19
C ASP A 39 -0.46 -0.80 -14.67
N MET A 40 0.75 -0.65 -14.12
CA MET A 40 1.02 -0.72 -12.68
C MET A 40 0.26 0.37 -11.92
N ILE A 41 0.17 1.59 -12.47
CA ILE A 41 -0.67 2.67 -11.92
C ILE A 41 -2.14 2.27 -11.98
N HIS A 42 -2.63 1.87 -13.16
CA HIS A 42 -4.04 1.57 -13.36
C HIS A 42 -4.51 0.38 -12.49
N SER A 43 -3.73 -0.70 -12.41
CA SER A 43 -4.07 -1.89 -11.64
C SER A 43 -4.10 -1.60 -10.14
N ALA A 44 -3.17 -0.80 -9.61
CA ALA A 44 -3.15 -0.42 -8.20
C ALA A 44 -4.39 0.41 -7.82
N HIS A 45 -4.73 1.42 -8.61
CA HIS A 45 -5.91 2.26 -8.38
C HIS A 45 -7.20 1.47 -8.54
N ALA A 46 -7.32 0.64 -9.57
CA ALA A 46 -8.50 -0.19 -9.79
C ALA A 46 -8.67 -1.22 -8.65
N SER A 47 -7.58 -1.84 -8.19
CA SER A 47 -7.62 -2.74 -7.03
C SER A 47 -8.18 -2.05 -5.79
N ARG A 48 -7.63 -0.88 -5.44
CA ARG A 48 -8.11 -0.07 -4.32
C ARG A 48 -9.58 0.25 -4.50
N TYR A 49 -9.99 0.72 -5.68
CA TYR A 49 -11.40 1.05 -5.95
C TYR A 49 -12.33 -0.13 -5.67
N HIS A 50 -12.01 -1.33 -6.17
CA HIS A 50 -12.82 -2.51 -5.91
C HIS A 50 -12.85 -2.90 -4.43
N TRP A 51 -11.74 -2.74 -3.69
CA TRP A 51 -11.77 -2.91 -2.23
C TRP A 51 -12.71 -1.92 -1.55
N GLY A 52 -12.78 -0.67 -2.02
CA GLY A 52 -13.73 0.34 -1.54
C GLY A 52 -15.17 -0.14 -1.59
N VAL A 53 -15.58 -0.64 -2.76
CA VAL A 53 -16.95 -1.15 -2.99
C VAL A 53 -17.28 -2.32 -2.03
N ILE A 54 -16.35 -3.26 -1.85
CA ILE A 54 -16.56 -4.44 -1.01
C ILE A 54 -16.58 -4.11 0.48
N VAL A 55 -15.73 -3.18 0.91
CA VAL A 55 -15.70 -2.74 2.31
C VAL A 55 -16.99 -1.98 2.65
N GLU A 56 -17.47 -1.13 1.73
CA GLU A 56 -18.73 -0.40 1.89
C GLU A 56 -19.94 -1.34 1.95
N SER A 57 -19.93 -2.46 1.22
CA SER A 57 -21.01 -3.45 1.27
C SER A 57 -21.06 -4.27 2.57
N GLY A 58 -20.04 -4.17 3.43
CA GLY A 58 -19.97 -4.94 4.68
C GLY A 58 -19.68 -6.44 4.48
N GLU A 59 -19.07 -6.81 3.36
CA GLU A 59 -18.74 -8.21 3.03
C GLU A 59 -17.81 -8.82 4.10
N GLU A 60 -18.16 -10.01 4.60
CA GLU A 60 -17.42 -10.67 5.67
C GLU A 60 -15.95 -10.94 5.27
N GLY A 61 -15.04 -10.71 6.23
CA GLY A 61 -13.61 -10.87 6.02
C GLY A 61 -12.97 -9.75 5.21
N THR A 62 -13.65 -8.62 5.05
CA THR A 62 -13.11 -7.40 4.45
C THR A 62 -13.24 -6.23 5.43
N GLY A 63 -12.42 -5.20 5.26
CA GLY A 63 -12.52 -4.02 6.12
C GLY A 63 -11.51 -2.93 5.79
N PRO A 64 -11.41 -1.90 6.65
CA PRO A 64 -10.52 -0.75 6.43
C PRO A 64 -9.06 -1.12 6.17
N VAL A 65 -8.58 -2.25 6.70
CA VAL A 65 -7.23 -2.77 6.41
C VAL A 65 -6.99 -3.05 4.92
N ASN A 66 -8.01 -3.48 4.18
CA ASN A 66 -7.90 -3.66 2.72
C ASN A 66 -7.68 -2.32 2.01
N LEU A 67 -8.32 -1.26 2.50
CA LEU A 67 -8.15 0.10 1.96
C LEU A 67 -6.76 0.62 2.28
N ALA A 68 -6.31 0.51 3.53
CA ALA A 68 -4.97 0.92 3.96
C ALA A 68 -3.87 0.26 3.13
N ARG A 69 -3.98 -1.06 2.89
CA ARG A 69 -3.05 -1.82 2.03
C ARG A 69 -3.10 -1.38 0.57
N GLY A 70 -4.30 -1.06 0.05
CA GLY A 70 -4.46 -0.53 -1.30
C GLY A 70 -3.79 0.84 -1.47
N GLU A 71 -4.02 1.77 -0.54
CA GLU A 71 -3.33 3.08 -0.53
C GLU A 71 -1.81 2.92 -0.42
N TRP A 72 -1.34 2.02 0.45
CA TRP A 72 0.08 1.73 0.58
C TRP A 72 0.69 1.19 -0.73
N GLN A 73 0.02 0.27 -1.43
CA GLN A 73 0.51 -0.25 -2.71
C GLN A 73 0.57 0.85 -3.77
N ILE A 74 -0.43 1.74 -3.83
CA ILE A 74 -0.40 2.89 -4.75
C ILE A 74 0.78 3.81 -4.41
N SER A 75 1.03 4.07 -3.12
CA SER A 75 2.21 4.82 -2.70
C SER A 75 3.51 4.20 -3.19
N ARG A 76 3.65 2.87 -3.04
CA ARG A 76 4.80 2.10 -3.53
C ARG A 76 4.97 2.23 -5.04
N VAL A 77 3.88 2.12 -5.81
CA VAL A 77 3.89 2.29 -7.26
C VAL A 77 4.44 3.67 -7.65
N TYR A 78 3.92 4.74 -7.04
CA TYR A 78 4.40 6.09 -7.34
C TYR A 78 5.84 6.33 -6.87
N ALA A 79 6.27 5.69 -5.79
CA ALA A 79 7.65 5.76 -5.34
C ALA A 79 8.61 5.11 -6.34
N LEU A 80 8.25 3.94 -6.90
CA LEU A 80 9.02 3.25 -7.94
C LEU A 80 9.09 4.02 -9.26
N LEU A 81 8.14 4.93 -9.49
CA LEU A 81 8.09 5.80 -10.68
C LEU A 81 8.67 7.20 -10.42
N GLU A 82 9.28 7.42 -9.26
CA GLU A 82 9.88 8.71 -8.86
C GLU A 82 8.88 9.88 -8.89
N LEU A 83 7.64 9.63 -8.47
CA LEU A 83 6.54 10.61 -8.39
C LEU A 83 6.19 10.94 -6.93
N PRO A 84 7.02 11.74 -6.22
CA PRO A 84 6.98 11.86 -4.77
C PRO A 84 5.67 12.42 -4.22
N LYS A 85 5.06 13.41 -4.90
CA LYS A 85 3.80 14.03 -4.43
C LYS A 85 2.65 13.03 -4.41
N ALA A 86 2.56 12.18 -5.43
CA ALA A 86 1.54 11.15 -5.52
C ALA A 86 1.82 10.02 -4.51
N ALA A 87 3.09 9.60 -4.39
CA ALA A 87 3.50 8.62 -3.39
C ALA A 87 3.12 9.07 -1.96
N MET A 88 3.38 10.34 -1.63
CA MET A 88 3.11 10.92 -0.33
C MET A 88 1.61 11.06 -0.04
N TYR A 89 0.80 11.44 -1.03
CA TYR A 89 -0.65 11.51 -0.87
C TYR A 89 -1.22 10.16 -0.43
N HIS A 90 -0.86 9.09 -1.13
CA HIS A 90 -1.36 7.75 -0.84
C HIS A 90 -0.73 7.15 0.44
N ALA A 91 0.52 7.49 0.75
CA ALA A 91 1.14 7.10 2.02
C ALA A 91 0.40 7.72 3.23
N ASN A 92 0.05 9.01 3.15
CA ASN A 92 -0.75 9.67 4.18
C ASN A 92 -2.14 9.04 4.31
N ARG A 93 -2.82 8.78 3.19
CA ARG A 93 -4.14 8.10 3.23
C ARG A 93 -4.06 6.73 3.87
N SER A 94 -2.99 5.96 3.61
CA SER A 94 -2.77 4.67 4.28
C SER A 94 -2.62 4.83 5.80
N LEU A 95 -1.80 5.80 6.24
CA LEU A 95 -1.60 6.09 7.66
C LEU A 95 -2.91 6.54 8.34
N GLU A 96 -3.62 7.48 7.74
CA GLU A 96 -4.90 8.00 8.26
C GLU A 96 -5.92 6.87 8.44
N ILE A 97 -6.07 5.99 7.45
CA ILE A 97 -6.97 4.83 7.57
C ILE A 97 -6.53 3.92 8.73
N CYS A 98 -5.23 3.68 8.90
CA CYS A 98 -4.75 2.87 10.01
C CYS A 98 -5.07 3.51 11.37
N GLU A 99 -4.80 4.80 11.54
CA GLU A 99 -5.02 5.53 12.79
C GLU A 99 -6.52 5.65 13.12
N GLU A 100 -7.37 6.02 12.14
CA GLU A 100 -8.82 6.17 12.29
C GLU A 100 -9.52 4.86 12.70
N ASN A 101 -8.96 3.72 12.32
CA ASN A 101 -9.57 2.39 12.52
C ASN A 101 -8.82 1.54 13.56
N GLY A 102 -7.83 2.11 14.25
CA GLY A 102 -7.04 1.38 15.26
C GLY A 102 -6.24 0.20 14.70
N ILE A 103 -5.87 0.25 13.42
CA ILE A 103 -5.05 -0.79 12.77
C ILE A 103 -3.59 -0.55 13.18
N GLY A 104 -3.01 -1.52 13.88
CA GLY A 104 -1.63 -1.50 14.35
C GLY A 104 -0.72 -2.53 13.67
N ASP A 105 0.29 -2.99 14.40
CA ASP A 105 1.17 -4.11 14.01
C ASP A 105 1.82 -3.90 12.62
N PHE A 106 1.62 -4.84 11.70
CA PHE A 106 2.23 -4.83 10.38
C PHE A 106 1.80 -3.65 9.51
N ASP A 107 0.49 -3.38 9.43
CA ASP A 107 -0.07 -2.43 8.48
C ASP A 107 0.28 -0.97 8.85
N LEU A 108 0.23 -0.61 10.14
CA LEU A 108 0.68 0.70 10.61
C LEU A 108 2.17 0.92 10.35
N SER A 109 2.97 -0.13 10.56
CA SER A 109 4.41 -0.04 10.32
C SER A 109 4.75 0.18 8.85
N PHE A 110 3.99 -0.44 7.94
CA PHE A 110 4.13 -0.21 6.51
C PHE A 110 3.59 1.15 6.06
N ALA A 111 2.60 1.73 6.74
CA ALA A 111 2.19 3.11 6.49
C ALA A 111 3.32 4.11 6.81
N TYR A 112 4.04 3.91 7.91
CA TYR A 112 5.25 4.71 8.22
C TYR A 112 6.37 4.48 7.21
N GLU A 113 6.59 3.23 6.77
CA GLU A 113 7.55 2.90 5.71
C GLU A 113 7.25 3.64 4.40
N ALA A 114 5.98 3.67 3.97
CA ALA A 114 5.59 4.38 2.75
C ALA A 114 5.83 5.89 2.85
N LEU A 115 5.57 6.51 4.00
CA LEU A 115 5.87 7.94 4.21
C LEU A 115 7.38 8.18 4.20
N ALA A 116 8.16 7.35 4.89
CA ALA A 116 9.63 7.43 4.86
C ALA A 116 10.13 7.33 3.41
N ARG A 117 9.65 6.35 2.63
CA ARG A 117 10.03 6.20 1.23
C ARG A 117 9.64 7.40 0.39
N ALA A 118 8.41 7.90 0.51
CA ALA A 118 7.94 9.06 -0.26
C ALA A 118 8.75 10.32 0.06
N HIS A 119 9.08 10.58 1.33
CA HIS A 119 9.92 11.71 1.72
C HIS A 119 11.37 11.55 1.25
N SER A 120 11.91 10.31 1.23
CA SER A 120 13.29 10.05 0.78
C SER A 120 13.55 10.44 -0.68
N LEU A 121 12.51 10.45 -1.52
CA LEU A 121 12.58 10.87 -2.93
C LEU A 121 12.71 12.38 -3.10
N ILE A 122 12.40 13.15 -2.05
CA ILE A 122 12.51 14.62 -2.05
C ILE A 122 13.82 15.03 -1.38
N ASP A 123 13.99 14.62 -0.11
CA ASP A 123 15.13 14.96 0.72
C ASP A 123 15.26 13.97 1.89
N ARG A 124 16.39 13.25 1.95
CA ARG A 124 16.70 12.29 3.02
C ARG A 124 17.20 12.97 4.30
N ASP A 125 17.57 14.24 4.25
CA ASP A 125 17.99 14.99 5.43
C ASP A 125 16.82 15.72 6.11
N ALA A 126 15.65 15.77 5.46
CA ALA A 126 14.45 16.38 6.01
C ALA A 126 13.95 15.66 7.28
N ASP A 127 13.38 16.45 8.19
CA ASP A 127 12.84 15.95 9.47
C ASP A 127 11.73 14.92 9.26
N ASP A 128 10.90 15.08 8.23
CA ASP A 128 9.81 14.16 7.93
C ASP A 128 10.33 12.76 7.55
N PHE A 129 11.37 12.67 6.71
CA PHE A 129 11.99 11.38 6.40
C PHE A 129 12.48 10.70 7.67
N LYS A 130 13.29 11.41 8.47
CA LYS A 130 13.88 10.88 9.72
C LYS A 130 12.79 10.45 10.70
N LYS A 131 11.73 11.24 10.84
CA LYS A 131 10.57 10.95 11.69
C LYS A 131 9.91 9.64 11.28
N TYR A 132 9.50 9.51 10.02
CA TYR A 132 8.75 8.32 9.58
C TYR A 132 9.63 7.07 9.51
N PHE A 133 10.91 7.21 9.15
CA PHE A 133 11.86 6.12 9.17
C PHE A 133 12.06 5.58 10.59
N GLU A 134 12.23 6.46 11.58
CA GLU A 134 12.34 6.06 12.99
C GLU A 134 11.03 5.49 13.55
N LEU A 135 9.86 6.01 13.15
CA LEU A 135 8.57 5.43 13.50
C LEU A 135 8.44 3.99 12.97
N ALA A 136 8.76 3.77 11.69
CA ALA A 136 8.74 2.44 11.09
C ALA A 136 9.70 1.46 11.77
N LYS A 137 10.93 1.90 12.12
CA LYS A 137 11.89 1.06 12.86
C LYS A 137 11.45 0.75 14.28
N LYS A 138 10.80 1.69 14.97
CA LYS A 138 10.27 1.47 16.31
C LYS A 138 9.08 0.52 16.29
N SER A 139 8.14 0.71 15.37
CA SER A 139 6.97 -0.14 15.23
C SER A 139 7.34 -1.55 14.76
N ALA A 140 8.39 -1.71 13.93
CA ALA A 140 8.94 -3.01 13.55
C ALA A 140 9.24 -3.93 14.74
N LYS A 141 9.69 -3.36 15.87
CA LYS A 141 10.01 -4.12 17.10
C LYS A 141 8.77 -4.64 17.81
N GLN A 142 7.62 -4.03 17.54
CA GLN A 142 6.33 -4.39 18.12
C GLN A 142 5.56 -5.38 17.25
N ILE A 143 6.07 -5.69 16.05
CA ILE A 143 5.41 -6.66 15.16
C ILE A 143 5.46 -8.06 15.78
N GLU A 144 4.30 -8.68 15.95
CA GLU A 144 4.18 -9.98 16.63
C GLU A 144 4.84 -11.11 15.83
N LYS A 145 4.62 -11.10 14.51
CA LYS A 145 5.13 -12.14 13.62
C LYS A 145 6.55 -11.80 13.14
N GLU A 146 7.52 -12.59 13.57
CA GLU A 146 8.94 -12.37 13.23
C GLU A 146 9.20 -12.32 11.71
N GLY A 147 8.46 -13.09 10.90
CA GLY A 147 8.55 -13.01 9.44
C GLY A 147 8.12 -11.65 8.87
N ASN A 148 7.05 -11.07 9.42
CA ASN A 148 6.54 -9.76 9.03
C ASN A 148 7.52 -8.64 9.43
N LYS A 149 8.11 -8.76 10.62
CA LYS A 149 9.16 -7.86 11.09
C LYS A 149 10.38 -7.88 10.18
N LYS A 150 10.89 -9.06 9.85
CA LYS A 150 12.04 -9.20 8.93
C LYS A 150 11.74 -8.61 7.57
N TYR A 151 10.53 -8.81 7.07
CA TYR A 151 10.10 -8.24 5.80
C TYR A 151 10.07 -6.71 5.84
N LEU A 152 9.48 -6.10 6.88
CA LEU A 152 9.51 -4.64 7.03
C LEU A 152 10.94 -4.10 7.10
N LEU A 153 11.82 -4.74 7.87
CA LEU A 153 13.21 -4.31 7.99
C LEU A 153 13.95 -4.39 6.65
N SER A 154 13.75 -5.47 5.87
CA SER A 154 14.34 -5.54 4.53
C SER A 154 13.80 -4.46 3.59
N GLU A 155 12.52 -4.08 3.73
CA GLU A 155 11.95 -2.98 2.96
C GLU A 155 12.53 -1.63 3.34
N LEU A 156 12.74 -1.37 4.65
CA LEU A 156 13.38 -0.15 5.14
C LEU A 156 14.84 -0.02 4.66
N ASP A 157 15.57 -1.14 4.54
CA ASP A 157 16.95 -1.14 4.04
C ASP A 157 17.06 -0.71 2.56
N THR A 158 15.95 -0.73 1.81
CA THR A 158 15.91 -0.27 0.40
C THR A 158 15.57 1.21 0.24
N ILE A 159 15.27 1.93 1.32
CA ILE A 159 14.90 3.36 1.26
C ILE A 159 16.13 4.23 1.09
#